data_AF-A0A847CZH9-F1
#
_entry.id   AF-A0A847CZH9-F1
#
_cell.length_a   1.000
_cell.length_b   1.000
_cell.length_c   1.000
_cell.angle_alpha   90.00
_cell.angle_beta   90.00
_cell.angle_gamma   90.00
#
_symmetry.space_group_name_H-M   'P 1'
#
loop_
_entity.id
_entity.type
_entity.pdbx_description
1 polymer ?
#
loop_
_entity_poly.entity_id
_entity_poly.type
_entity_poly.pdbx_seq_one_letter_code
_entity_poly.pdbx_strand_id
1 'polypeptide(L)'
;MMVLKKIKDNLFFFIIILAYAIMTTINPSMGIESVKNSGYYIKEMLMIMPVIFVLTALLDMWVSKEKIMKFLGKDAKAKGVFLAFVIG
;
A
#
# COMPACT_ATOMS: atom_id res chain seq x y z
N MET A 1 10.06 3.18 31.27
CA MET A 1 8.66 3.49 30.90
C MET A 1 8.49 4.15 29.51
N MET A 2 9.55 4.61 28.82
CA MET A 2 9.40 5.24 27.50
C MET A 2 9.18 4.23 26.35
N VAL A 3 9.77 3.04 26.44
CA VAL A 3 9.70 1.99 25.40
C VAL A 3 8.29 1.38 25.31
N LEU A 4 7.68 1.05 26.45
CA LEU A 4 6.31 0.51 26.52
C LEU A 4 5.27 1.47 25.92
N LYS A 5 5.45 2.79 26.11
CA LYS A 5 4.57 3.80 25.52
C LYS A 5 4.70 3.84 23.99
N LYS A 6 5.94 3.84 23.48
CA LYS A 6 6.22 3.79 22.04
C LYS A 6 5.69 2.54 21.33
N ILE A 7 5.73 1.38 22.00
CA ILE A 7 5.16 0.12 21.48
C ILE A 7 3.65 0.24 21.38
N LYS A 8 2.98 0.77 22.40
CA LYS A 8 1.52 0.90 22.42
C LYS A 8 1.02 1.90 21.36
N ASP A 9 1.79 2.96 21.12
CA ASP A 9 1.48 3.97 20.10
C ASP A 9 1.76 3.47 18.65
N ASN A 10 2.60 2.45 18.47
CA ASN A 10 2.98 1.90 17.16
C ASN A 10 2.83 0.38 17.10
N LEU A 11 1.70 -0.10 17.64
CA LEU A 11 1.44 -1.53 17.85
C LEU A 11 1.59 -2.34 16.55
N PHE A 12 1.08 -1.83 15.44
CA PHE A 12 1.16 -2.49 14.13
C PHE A 12 2.59 -2.71 13.67
N PHE A 13 3.44 -1.67 13.75
CA PHE A 13 4.83 -1.77 13.35
C PHE A 13 5.61 -2.75 14.22
N PHE A 14 5.33 -2.75 15.53
CA PHE A 14 5.94 -3.70 16.46
C PHE A 14 5.53 -5.14 16.18
N ILE A 15 4.24 -5.39 15.88
CA ILE A 15 3.74 -6.72 15.48
C ILE A 15 4.48 -7.22 14.23
N ILE A 16 4.68 -6.36 13.23
CA ILE A 16 5.40 -6.73 12.01
C ILE A 16 6.84 -7.14 12.33
N ILE A 17 7.57 -6.32 13.11
CA ILE A 17 8.95 -6.65 13.50
C ILE A 17 9.00 -7.98 14.24
N LEU A 18 8.06 -8.20 15.17
CA LEU A 18 7.98 -9.44 15.93
C LEU A 18 7.69 -10.65 15.02
N ALA A 19 6.81 -10.50 14.04
CA ALA A 19 6.50 -11.56 13.07
C ALA A 19 7.75 -11.93 12.24
N TYR A 20 8.51 -10.94 11.75
CA TYR A 20 9.77 -11.18 11.05
C TYR A 20 10.83 -11.83 11.94
N ALA A 21 10.92 -11.42 13.20
CA ALA A 21 11.83 -12.02 14.17
C ALA A 21 11.49 -13.50 14.42
N ILE A 22 10.21 -13.80 14.70
CA ILE A 22 9.72 -15.18 14.89
C ILE A 22 10.01 -16.03 13.64
N MET A 23 9.69 -15.52 12.46
CA MET A 23 9.92 -16.24 11.21
C MET A 23 11.41 -16.54 10.98
N THR A 24 12.29 -15.58 11.28
CA THR A 24 13.74 -15.77 11.17
C THR A 24 14.26 -16.80 12.18
N THR A 25 13.67 -16.89 13.37
CA THR A 25 14.04 -17.93 14.36
C THR A 25 13.60 -19.33 13.97
N ILE A 26 12.46 -19.48 13.29
CA ILE A 26 11.95 -20.79 12.82
C ILE A 26 12.68 -21.23 11.56
N ASN A 27 12.85 -20.31 10.60
CA ASN A 27 13.54 -20.57 9.35
C ASN A 27 14.35 -19.32 8.92
N PRO A 28 15.67 -19.31 9.19
CA PRO A 28 16.53 -18.18 8.86
C PRO A 28 16.58 -17.85 7.36
N SER A 29 16.51 -18.86 6.47
CA SER A 29 16.55 -18.60 5.02
C SER A 29 15.29 -17.88 4.56
N MET A 30 14.12 -18.34 5.02
CA MET A 30 12.83 -17.69 4.75
C MET A 30 12.78 -16.28 5.34
N GLY A 31 13.32 -16.07 6.55
CA GLY A 31 13.44 -14.76 7.18
C GLY A 31 14.18 -13.75 6.32
N ILE A 32 15.40 -14.10 5.89
CA ILE A 32 16.25 -13.25 5.05
C ILE A 32 15.61 -13.00 3.68
N GLU A 33 15.06 -14.04 3.05
CA GLU A 33 14.39 -13.93 1.76
C GLU A 33 13.18 -12.99 1.82
N SER A 34 12.39 -13.07 2.89
CA SER A 34 11.21 -12.22 3.05
C SER A 34 11.56 -10.74 3.26
N VAL A 35 12.65 -10.44 3.97
CA VAL A 35 13.16 -9.07 4.09
C VAL A 35 13.66 -8.55 2.74
N LYS A 36 14.39 -9.40 2.00
CA LYS A 36 14.87 -9.07 0.65
C LYS A 36 13.70 -8.81 -0.30
N ASN A 37 12.67 -9.65 -0.28
CA ASN A 37 11.46 -9.50 -1.10
C ASN A 37 10.71 -8.22 -0.74
N SER A 38 10.56 -7.91 0.55
CA SER A 38 9.95 -6.65 0.99
C SER A 38 10.71 -5.44 0.43
N GLY A 39 12.04 -5.44 0.52
CA GLY A 39 12.87 -4.38 -0.06
C GLY A 39 12.75 -4.29 -1.58
N TYR A 40 12.71 -5.44 -2.26
CA TYR A 40 12.49 -5.52 -3.70
C TYR A 40 11.15 -4.90 -4.10
N TYR A 41 10.04 -5.26 -3.43
CA TYR A 41 8.72 -4.69 -3.72
C TYR A 41 8.64 -3.18 -3.47
N ILE A 42 9.25 -2.69 -2.39
CA ILE A 42 9.32 -1.24 -2.14
C ILE A 42 10.05 -0.54 -3.29
N LYS A 43 11.20 -1.09 -3.72
CA LYS A 43 11.96 -0.55 -4.85
C LYS A 43 11.16 -0.58 -6.15
N GLU A 44 10.50 -1.70 -6.43
CA GLU A 44 9.67 -1.88 -7.63
C GLU A 44 8.52 -0.88 -7.67
N MET A 45 7.80 -0.70 -6.55
CA MET A 45 6.75 0.32 -6.44
C MET A 45 7.27 1.74 -6.68
N LEU A 46 8.45 2.08 -6.14
CA LEU A 46 9.08 3.38 -6.39
C LEU A 46 9.51 3.56 -7.86
N MET A 47 9.95 2.50 -8.53
CA MET A 47 10.33 2.54 -9.95
C MET A 47 9.11 2.65 -10.88
N ILE A 48 7.97 2.07 -10.50
CA ILE A 48 6.72 2.13 -11.27
C ILE A 48 6.00 3.47 -11.05
N MET A 49 6.20 4.11 -9.90
CA MET A 49 5.56 5.37 -9.52
C MET A 49 5.66 6.51 -10.57
N PRO A 50 6.81 6.78 -11.20
CA PRO A 50 6.91 7.76 -12.29
C PRO A 50 5.94 7.47 -13.44
N VAL A 51 5.82 6.21 -13.86
CA VAL A 51 4.93 5.80 -14.95
C VAL A 51 3.47 6.01 -14.52
N ILE A 52 3.12 5.61 -13.29
CA ILE A 52 1.77 5.83 -12.74
C ILE A 52 1.45 7.31 -12.73
N PHE A 53 2.37 8.19 -12.30
CA PHE A 53 2.12 9.62 -12.28
C PHE A 53 1.89 10.22 -13.67
N VAL A 54 2.64 9.77 -14.69
CA VAL A 54 2.39 10.21 -16.08
C VAL A 54 1.00 9.78 -16.52
N LEU A 55 0.62 8.53 -16.29
CA LEU A 55 -0.72 8.02 -16.62
C LEU A 55 -1.82 8.79 -15.88
N THR A 56 -1.64 9.06 -14.59
CA THR A 56 -2.59 9.85 -13.80
C THR A 56 -2.70 11.28 -14.32
N ALA A 57 -1.59 11.93 -14.69
CA ALA A 57 -1.62 13.29 -15.24
C ALA A 57 -2.34 13.35 -16.59
N LEU A 58 -2.14 12.34 -17.44
CA LEU A 58 -2.90 12.21 -18.69
C LEU A 58 -4.39 11.98 -18.41
N LEU A 59 -4.75 11.07 -17.51
CA LEU A 59 -6.14 10.86 -17.12
C LEU A 59 -6.80 12.13 -16.57
N ASP A 60 -6.10 12.90 -15.74
CA ASP A 60 -6.56 14.17 -15.18
C ASP A 60 -6.81 15.24 -16.27
N MET A 61 -6.07 15.18 -17.38
CA MET A 61 -6.28 16.08 -18.54
C MET A 61 -7.52 15.69 -19.35
N TRP A 62 -7.82 14.39 -19.46
CA TRP A 62 -8.91 13.88 -20.30
C TRP A 62 -10.23 13.78 -19.53
N VAL A 63 -10.16 13.54 -18.22
CA VAL A 63 -11.32 13.37 -17.34
C VAL A 63 -11.23 14.39 -16.21
N SER A 64 -12.25 15.23 -16.09
CA SER A 64 -12.30 16.20 -14.99
C SER A 64 -12.37 15.50 -13.63
N LYS A 65 -11.58 16.00 -12.66
CA LYS A 65 -11.56 15.48 -11.28
C LYS A 65 -12.95 15.40 -10.65
N GLU A 66 -13.83 16.34 -10.97
CA GLU A 66 -15.22 16.36 -10.52
C GLU A 66 -16.01 15.11 -10.97
N LYS A 67 -15.81 14.65 -12.22
CA LYS A 67 -16.44 13.41 -12.71
C LYS A 67 -15.90 12.20 -11.97
N ILE A 68 -14.58 12.12 -11.77
CA ILE A 68 -13.96 11.04 -11.01
C ILE A 68 -14.54 11.02 -9.58
N MET A 69 -14.59 12.16 -8.90
CA MET A 69 -15.15 12.24 -7.54
C MET A 69 -16.65 11.92 -7.49
N LYS A 70 -17.43 12.35 -8.49
CA LYS A 70 -18.87 12.09 -8.54
C LYS A 70 -19.20 10.60 -8.72
N PHE A 71 -18.40 9.88 -9.52
CA PHE A 71 -18.70 8.50 -9.89
C PHE A 71 -17.85 7.45 -9.18
N LEU A 72 -16.65 7.79 -8.73
CA LEU A 72 -15.69 6.89 -8.08
C LEU A 72 -15.19 7.42 -6.72
N GLY A 73 -15.64 8.61 -6.30
CA GLY A 73 -15.29 9.17 -5.00
C GLY A 73 -16.06 8.53 -3.84
N LYS A 74 -15.78 9.01 -2.63
CA LYS A 74 -16.36 8.47 -1.39
C LYS A 74 -17.90 8.50 -1.37
N ASP A 75 -18.51 9.47 -2.04
CA ASP A 75 -19.96 9.64 -2.09
C ASP A 75 -20.66 8.74 -3.12
N ALA A 76 -19.91 8.06 -4.00
CA ALA A 76 -20.47 7.20 -5.05
C ALA A 76 -21.04 5.87 -4.52
N LYS A 77 -20.70 5.49 -3.27
CA LYS A 77 -21.21 4.30 -2.57
C LYS A 77 -21.18 3.04 -3.46
N ALA A 78 -22.25 2.26 -3.46
CA ALA A 78 -22.35 1.02 -4.24
C ALA A 78 -22.23 1.24 -5.76
N LYS A 79 -22.68 2.39 -6.29
CA LYS A 79 -22.54 2.70 -7.72
C LYS A 79 -21.07 2.88 -8.10
N GLY A 80 -20.28 3.49 -7.24
CA GLY A 80 -18.84 3.66 -7.47
C GLY A 80 -18.08 2.35 -7.42
N VAL A 81 -18.42 1.45 -6.48
CA VAL A 81 -17.83 0.10 -6.43
C VAL A 81 -18.14 -0.69 -7.71
N PHE A 82 -19.40 -0.67 -8.16
CA PHE A 82 -19.80 -1.34 -9.39
C PHE A 82 -19.07 -0.76 -10.61
N LEU A 83 -19.00 0.58 -10.71
CA LEU A 83 -18.32 1.23 -11.81
C LEU A 83 -16.81 0.96 -11.81
N ALA A 84 -16.17 0.94 -10.64
CA ALA A 84 -14.76 0.59 -10.48
C ALA A 84 -14.46 -0.83 -10.95
N PHE A 85 -15.36 -1.79 -10.66
CA PHE A 85 -15.26 -3.17 -11.12
C PHE A 85 -15.50 -3.37 -12.63
N VAL A 86 -16.23 -2.45 -13.28
CA VAL A 86 -16.44 -2.51 -14.74
C VAL A 86 -15.27 -1.86 -15.49
N ILE A 87 -14.66 -0.83 -14.90
CA ILE A 87 -13.54 -0.08 -15.50
C ILE A 87 -12.19 -0.77 -15.26
N GLY A 88 -12.01 -1.42 -14.11
CA GLY A 88 -10.82 -2.20 -13.75
C GLY A 88 -11.09 -3.69 -13.75
#